data_AF-A0A138AW74-F1
#
_entry.id   AF-A0A138AW74-F1
#
_cell.length_a   1.000
_cell.length_b   1.000
_cell.length_c   1.000
_cell.angle_alpha   90.00
_cell.angle_beta   90.00
_cell.angle_gamma   90.00
#
_symmetry.space_group_name_H-M   'P 1'
#
loop_
_entity.id
_entity.type
_entity.pdbx_description
1 polymer ?
#
loop_
_entity_poly.entity_id
_entity_poly.type
_entity_poly.pdbx_seq_one_letter_code
_entity_poly.pdbx_strand_id
1 'polypeptide(L)'
;MLWVSPATALYLGPSLGLAAHSTSVHCLVVGADGPVRIEVGAHTVTGRSVLVPPRTVHRVLAEPGTRILFCYNDATAARARDLTVLMTRPGVFATGHRHEAELLRLCGGGAPSGKDLRAAAFGEGTAPEPRIRRTIERVRADPVGCTAISLAQAEGLSTPYVLRLFSRETGTSFRRYRLWMRMLRAAESIAAGADLTRAAADAGFASPSHFSDAFLAMFGLSATALFGTGATLVVGDSPADW
;
A
#
# COMPACT_ATOMS: atom_id res chain seq x y z
N MET A 1 14.78 3.78 -0.75
CA MET A 1 14.04 4.64 0.19
C MET A 1 12.64 4.08 0.37
N LEU A 2 12.11 4.17 1.57
CA LEU A 2 10.77 3.73 1.95
C LEU A 2 10.07 4.92 2.62
N TRP A 3 9.04 5.46 1.98
CA TRP A 3 8.22 6.52 2.55
C TRP A 3 6.96 5.92 3.12
N VAL A 4 6.61 6.30 4.34
CA VAL A 4 5.42 5.84 5.04
C VAL A 4 4.67 7.03 5.58
N SER A 5 3.37 6.91 5.53
CA SER A 5 2.45 7.96 5.90
C SER A 5 1.12 7.34 6.34
N PRO A 6 0.19 8.10 6.94
CA PRO A 6 -1.09 7.58 7.42
C PRO A 6 -1.97 6.87 6.36
N ALA A 7 -1.70 7.08 5.07
CA ALA A 7 -2.54 6.60 3.97
C ALA A 7 -1.77 5.80 2.91
N THR A 8 -0.45 5.96 2.82
CA THR A 8 0.35 5.37 1.76
C THR A 8 1.65 4.80 2.30
N ALA A 9 2.20 3.86 1.55
CA ALA A 9 3.62 3.53 1.66
C ALA A 9 4.20 3.48 0.25
N LEU A 10 5.42 3.97 0.08
CA LEU A 10 6.13 3.95 -1.19
C LEU A 10 7.50 3.35 -0.97
N TYR A 11 7.93 2.45 -1.85
CA TYR A 11 9.31 1.97 -1.88
C TYR A 11 9.91 2.30 -3.23
N LEU A 12 11.06 2.96 -3.27
CA LEU A 12 11.90 3.07 -4.46
C LEU A 12 13.29 2.54 -4.15
N GLY A 13 13.69 1.50 -4.88
CA GLY A 13 15.00 0.86 -4.70
C GLY A 13 15.13 -0.38 -5.57
N PRO A 14 16.20 -1.17 -5.40
CA PRO A 14 16.41 -2.41 -6.15
C PRO A 14 15.24 -3.39 -5.99
N SER A 15 15.01 -4.24 -6.98
CA SER A 15 14.10 -5.38 -6.82
C SER A 15 14.48 -6.23 -5.60
N LEU A 16 13.50 -6.49 -4.73
CA LEU A 16 13.69 -7.15 -3.43
C LEU A 16 13.53 -8.68 -3.48
N GLY A 17 13.31 -9.27 -4.67
CA GLY A 17 13.11 -10.73 -4.80
C GLY A 17 11.90 -11.25 -4.03
N LEU A 18 10.77 -10.56 -4.14
CA LEU A 18 9.57 -10.83 -3.35
C LEU A 18 8.97 -12.22 -3.64
N ALA A 19 8.65 -12.97 -2.59
CA ALA A 19 7.77 -14.12 -2.68
C ALA A 19 6.35 -13.73 -3.13
N ALA A 20 5.56 -14.71 -3.54
CA ALA A 20 4.15 -14.49 -3.84
C ALA A 20 3.42 -13.96 -2.60
N HIS A 21 2.69 -12.86 -2.75
CA HIS A 21 2.07 -12.14 -1.63
C HIS A 21 0.76 -11.47 -2.03
N SER A 22 0.02 -10.96 -1.05
CA SER A 22 -1.29 -10.36 -1.26
C SER A 22 -1.46 -9.08 -0.45
N THR A 23 -1.35 -7.95 -1.13
CA THR A 23 -1.47 -6.63 -0.50
C THR A 23 -2.89 -6.38 -0.02
N SER A 24 -3.04 -5.55 1.02
CA SER A 24 -4.36 -5.19 1.56
C SER A 24 -5.01 -4.01 0.83
N VAL A 25 -4.22 -3.28 0.04
CA VAL A 25 -4.63 -2.10 -0.73
C VAL A 25 -4.08 -2.18 -2.16
N HIS A 26 -4.46 -1.24 -3.03
CA HIS A 26 -3.96 -1.22 -4.41
C HIS A 26 -2.45 -0.97 -4.40
N CYS A 27 -1.73 -1.66 -5.29
CA CYS A 27 -0.31 -1.47 -5.46
C CYS A 27 -0.03 -1.10 -6.92
N LEU A 28 0.47 0.11 -7.17
CA LEU A 28 1.07 0.44 -8.46
C LEU A 28 2.54 0.03 -8.41
N VAL A 29 2.93 -0.86 -9.31
CA VAL A 29 4.32 -1.30 -9.48
C VAL A 29 4.88 -0.63 -10.72
N VAL A 30 5.99 0.09 -10.59
CA VAL A 30 6.68 0.72 -11.72
C VAL A 30 8.11 0.23 -11.77
N GLY A 31 8.52 -0.37 -12.88
CA GLY A 31 9.92 -0.64 -13.14
C GLY A 31 10.60 0.65 -13.61
N ALA A 32 11.46 1.20 -12.76
CA ALA A 32 12.11 2.48 -13.00
C ALA A 32 13.14 2.39 -14.13
N ASP A 33 13.86 1.28 -14.20
CA ASP A 33 14.94 1.08 -15.18
C ASP A 33 14.61 0.02 -16.24
N GLY A 34 13.74 -0.93 -15.92
CA GLY A 34 13.31 -2.01 -16.83
C GLY A 34 11.82 -2.31 -16.70
N PRO A 35 11.23 -3.14 -17.58
CA PRO A 35 9.88 -3.64 -17.37
C PRO A 35 9.82 -4.55 -16.14
N VAL A 36 8.67 -4.59 -15.48
CA VAL A 36 8.33 -5.58 -14.45
C VAL A 36 7.37 -6.61 -15.02
N ARG A 37 7.43 -7.82 -14.47
CA ARG A 37 6.52 -8.91 -14.74
C ARG A 37 5.76 -9.25 -13.47
N ILE A 38 4.44 -9.26 -13.55
CA ILE A 38 3.54 -9.69 -12.49
C ILE A 38 2.97 -11.05 -12.85
N GLU A 39 3.18 -12.03 -11.97
CA GLU A 39 2.64 -13.38 -12.12
C GLU A 39 1.51 -13.61 -11.12
N VAL A 40 0.38 -14.13 -11.61
CA VAL A 40 -0.80 -14.47 -10.83
C VAL A 40 -1.36 -15.81 -11.30
N GLY A 41 -1.16 -16.84 -10.49
CA GLY A 41 -1.52 -18.21 -10.88
C GLY A 41 -0.80 -18.59 -12.18
N ALA A 42 -1.56 -18.93 -13.22
CA ALA A 42 -1.04 -19.25 -14.55
C ALA A 42 -0.91 -18.04 -15.49
N HIS A 43 -1.29 -16.85 -15.03
CA HIS A 43 -1.30 -15.64 -15.84
C HIS A 43 -0.09 -14.76 -15.56
N THR A 44 0.39 -14.09 -16.61
CA THR A 44 1.54 -13.20 -16.54
C THR A 44 1.22 -11.90 -17.27
N VAL A 45 1.56 -10.78 -16.63
CA VAL A 45 1.42 -9.44 -17.21
C VAL A 45 2.77 -8.73 -17.14
N THR A 46 3.20 -8.14 -18.25
CA THR A 46 4.48 -7.42 -18.34
C THR A 46 4.23 -5.98 -18.74
N GLY A 47 4.92 -5.04 -18.09
CA GLY A 47 4.83 -3.62 -18.42
C GLY A 47 5.81 -2.77 -17.64
N ARG A 48 5.93 -1.50 -18.01
CA ARG A 48 6.69 -0.50 -17.24
C ARG A 48 5.96 -0.11 -15.97
N SER A 49 4.64 0.00 -16.03
CA SER A 49 3.77 0.23 -14.87
C SER A 49 2.58 -0.74 -14.89
N VAL A 50 2.30 -1.33 -13.73
CA VAL A 50 1.24 -2.33 -13.54
C VAL A 50 0.49 -2.02 -12.25
N LEU A 51 -0.82 -1.88 -12.34
CA LEU A 51 -1.70 -1.71 -11.18
C LEU A 51 -2.22 -3.08 -10.74
N VAL A 52 -1.90 -3.44 -9.50
CA VAL A 52 -2.32 -4.70 -8.87
C VAL A 52 -3.48 -4.41 -7.90
N PRO A 53 -4.66 -5.05 -8.10
CA PRO A 53 -5.77 -4.88 -7.19
C PRO A 53 -5.51 -5.47 -5.80
N PRO A 54 -6.12 -4.92 -4.74
CA PRO A 54 -6.04 -5.45 -3.39
C PRO A 54 -6.47 -6.91 -3.37
N ARG A 55 -5.85 -7.67 -2.45
CA ARG A 55 -6.22 -9.06 -2.18
C ARG A 55 -5.91 -10.04 -3.30
N THR A 56 -5.19 -9.60 -4.32
CA THR A 56 -4.67 -10.45 -5.38
C THR A 56 -3.35 -11.07 -4.97
N VAL A 57 -3.25 -12.40 -4.95
CA VAL A 57 -1.97 -13.08 -4.71
C VAL A 57 -1.13 -12.97 -5.97
N HIS A 58 0.03 -12.33 -5.88
CA HIS A 58 0.89 -12.09 -7.04
C HIS A 58 2.37 -12.15 -6.67
N ARG A 59 3.22 -12.38 -7.67
CA ARG A 59 4.67 -12.29 -7.57
C ARG A 59 5.17 -11.22 -8.53
N VAL A 60 6.14 -10.42 -8.08
CA VAL A 60 6.75 -9.34 -8.85
C VAL A 60 8.15 -9.78 -9.25
N LEU A 61 8.42 -9.80 -10.55
CA LEU A 61 9.70 -10.19 -11.13
C LEU A 61 10.27 -9.04 -11.96
N ALA A 62 11.58 -8.88 -11.90
CA ALA A 62 12.33 -7.94 -12.72
C ALA A 62 13.74 -8.49 -12.96
N GLU A 63 14.42 -7.98 -13.99
CA GLU A 63 15.84 -8.23 -14.22
C GLU A 63 16.67 -7.80 -12.99
N PRO A 64 17.73 -8.54 -12.63
CA PRO A 64 18.63 -8.16 -11.54
C PRO A 64 19.13 -6.71 -11.68
N GLY A 65 19.14 -5.96 -10.58
CA GLY A 65 19.56 -4.55 -10.57
C GLY A 65 18.48 -3.56 -11.01
N THR A 66 17.33 -4.01 -11.54
CA THR A 66 16.20 -3.11 -11.84
C THR A 66 15.71 -2.43 -10.56
N ARG A 67 15.65 -1.10 -10.55
CA ARG A 67 14.92 -0.38 -9.49
C ARG A 67 13.42 -0.46 -9.74
N ILE A 68 12.67 -0.69 -8.68
CA ILE A 68 11.22 -0.78 -8.67
C ILE A 68 10.67 0.25 -7.71
N LEU A 69 9.63 0.96 -8.18
CA LEU A 69 8.74 1.75 -7.34
C LEU A 69 7.52 0.90 -7.00
N PHE A 70 7.28 0.63 -5.72
CA PHE A 70 6.00 0.16 -5.21
C PHE A 70 5.26 1.35 -4.61
N CYS A 71 4.05 1.64 -5.08
CA CYS A 71 3.17 2.62 -4.47
C CYS A 71 1.93 1.93 -3.92
N TYR A 72 1.77 1.93 -2.60
CA TYR A 72 0.59 1.40 -1.92
C TYR A 72 -0.38 2.55 -1.63
N ASN A 73 -1.57 2.49 -2.23
CA ASN A 73 -2.61 3.50 -2.06
C ASN A 73 -3.78 2.96 -1.27
N ASP A 74 -4.05 3.55 -0.12
CA ASP A 74 -5.30 3.28 0.58
C ASP A 74 -6.48 4.08 0.00
N ALA A 75 -7.67 3.73 0.44
CA ALA A 75 -8.91 4.23 -0.15
C ALA A 75 -9.21 5.72 0.08
N THR A 76 -8.47 6.46 0.91
CA THR A 76 -8.72 7.90 1.06
C THR A 76 -7.98 8.73 0.04
N ALA A 77 -6.83 8.24 -0.45
CA ALA A 77 -5.99 8.99 -1.36
C ALA A 77 -6.48 8.90 -2.82
N ALA A 78 -7.18 7.80 -3.17
CA ALA A 78 -8.01 7.70 -4.36
C ALA A 78 -8.96 6.50 -4.21
N ARG A 79 -10.18 6.60 -4.76
CA ARG A 79 -11.08 5.44 -4.81
C ARG A 79 -10.49 4.38 -5.74
N ALA A 80 -10.72 3.12 -5.40
CA ALA A 80 -10.27 1.96 -6.18
C ALA A 80 -10.58 2.09 -7.69
N ARG A 81 -11.80 2.54 -8.01
CA ARG A 81 -12.26 2.73 -9.39
C ARG A 81 -11.47 3.81 -10.15
N ASP A 82 -11.04 4.87 -9.45
CA ASP A 82 -10.33 6.00 -10.06
C ASP A 82 -8.93 5.55 -10.50
N LEU A 83 -8.32 4.62 -9.77
CA LEU A 83 -6.98 4.11 -10.09
C LEU A 83 -6.94 3.36 -11.43
N THR A 84 -7.99 2.61 -11.77
CA THR A 84 -8.04 1.93 -13.09
C THR A 84 -8.15 2.91 -14.25
N VAL A 85 -8.76 4.08 -14.02
CA VAL A 85 -8.85 5.16 -15.03
C VAL A 85 -7.48 5.77 -15.28
N LEU A 86 -6.55 5.75 -14.32
CA LEU A 86 -5.16 6.20 -14.51
C LEU A 86 -4.33 5.27 -15.40
N MET A 87 -4.88 4.14 -15.85
CA MET A 87 -4.20 3.19 -16.71
C MET A 87 -4.72 3.28 -18.15
N THR A 88 -3.85 3.04 -19.12
CA THR A 88 -4.17 3.07 -20.56
C THR A 88 -4.70 1.75 -21.08
N ARG A 89 -4.30 0.63 -20.46
CA ARG A 89 -4.73 -0.72 -20.84
C ARG A 89 -5.47 -1.36 -19.66
N PRO A 90 -6.82 -1.35 -19.67
CA PRO A 90 -7.60 -1.95 -18.60
C PRO A 90 -7.49 -3.47 -18.62
N GLY A 91 -7.70 -4.07 -17.45
CA GLY A 91 -7.66 -5.52 -17.23
C GLY A 91 -7.71 -5.81 -15.75
N VAL A 92 -7.70 -7.10 -15.37
CA VAL A 92 -7.55 -7.50 -13.97
C VAL A 92 -6.26 -6.91 -13.38
N PHE A 93 -5.20 -6.85 -14.18
CA PHE A 93 -4.00 -6.07 -13.92
C PHE A 93 -3.90 -5.03 -15.03
N ALA A 94 -4.23 -3.79 -14.70
CA ALA A 94 -4.18 -2.72 -15.66
C ALA A 94 -2.71 -2.29 -15.89
N THR A 95 -2.35 -1.95 -17.12
CA THR A 95 -0.96 -1.60 -17.48
C THR A 95 -0.86 -0.27 -18.21
N GLY A 96 0.33 0.32 -18.17
CA GLY A 96 0.64 1.58 -18.84
C GLY A 96 -0.07 2.77 -18.19
N HIS A 97 0.46 3.24 -17.08
CA HIS A 97 0.00 4.42 -16.36
C HIS A 97 0.02 5.65 -17.26
N ARG A 98 -1.00 6.50 -17.20
CA ARG A 98 -1.12 7.69 -18.05
C ARG A 98 0.00 8.70 -17.81
N HIS A 99 0.51 8.75 -16.58
CA HIS A 99 1.66 9.57 -16.17
C HIS A 99 2.98 8.78 -16.10
N GLU A 100 3.12 7.69 -16.87
CA GLU A 100 4.31 6.82 -16.80
C GLU A 100 5.62 7.58 -17.04
N ALA A 101 5.69 8.48 -18.02
CA ALA A 101 6.89 9.26 -18.29
C ALA A 101 7.33 10.13 -17.09
N GLU A 102 6.37 10.72 -16.38
CA GLU A 102 6.63 11.53 -15.19
C GLU A 102 7.12 10.67 -14.02
N LEU A 103 6.46 9.53 -13.78
CA LEU A 103 6.88 8.56 -12.77
C LEU A 103 8.32 8.08 -13.02
N LEU A 104 8.65 7.73 -14.27
CA LEU A 104 10.00 7.32 -14.64
C LEU A 104 11.03 8.44 -14.44
N ARG A 105 10.69 9.68 -14.80
CA ARG A 105 11.54 10.85 -14.55
C ARG A 105 11.80 11.05 -13.06
N LEU A 106 10.78 10.95 -12.21
CA LEU A 106 10.92 11.07 -10.75
C LEU A 106 11.78 9.95 -10.18
N CYS A 107 11.57 8.69 -10.60
CA CYS A 107 12.41 7.56 -10.19
C CYS A 107 13.87 7.69 -10.64
N GLY A 108 14.11 8.35 -11.77
CA GLY A 108 15.45 8.65 -12.30
C GLY A 108 16.16 9.81 -11.59
N GLY A 109 15.44 10.64 -10.83
CA GLY A 109 16.02 11.74 -10.08
C GLY A 109 16.93 11.28 -8.93
N GLY A 110 17.89 12.11 -8.53
CA GLY A 110 18.85 11.77 -7.47
C GLY A 110 18.23 11.61 -6.07
N ALA A 111 17.09 12.27 -5.82
CA ALA A 111 16.35 12.17 -4.56
C ALA A 111 14.87 12.62 -4.76
N PRO A 112 13.98 11.77 -5.29
CA PRO A 112 12.57 12.13 -5.39
C PRO A 112 11.92 12.26 -4.01
N SER A 113 10.96 13.17 -3.87
CA SER A 113 10.09 13.20 -2.69
C SER A 113 9.01 12.12 -2.79
N GLY A 114 8.60 11.55 -1.65
CA GLY A 114 7.48 10.61 -1.61
C GLY A 114 6.19 11.30 -2.03
N LYS A 115 6.02 12.57 -1.69
CA LYS A 115 4.91 13.42 -2.12
C LYS A 115 4.75 13.46 -3.65
N ASP A 116 5.81 13.78 -4.39
CA ASP A 116 5.74 13.90 -5.86
C ASP A 116 5.44 12.54 -6.51
N LEU A 117 6.07 11.48 -6.01
CA LEU A 117 5.80 10.11 -6.46
C LEU A 117 4.34 9.72 -6.22
N ARG A 118 3.79 10.03 -5.04
CA ARG A 118 2.39 9.77 -4.69
C ARG A 118 1.44 10.58 -5.57
N ALA A 119 1.72 11.85 -5.79
CA ALA A 119 0.93 12.73 -6.64
C ALA A 119 0.91 12.23 -8.09
N ALA A 120 2.06 11.86 -8.65
CA ALA A 120 2.15 11.30 -10.00
C ALA A 120 1.49 9.92 -10.13
N ALA A 121 1.53 9.09 -9.08
CA ALA A 121 0.98 7.74 -9.09
C ALA A 121 -0.54 7.69 -8.95
N PHE A 122 -1.15 8.61 -8.19
CA PHE A 122 -2.56 8.50 -7.81
C PHE A 122 -3.39 9.76 -8.06
N GLY A 123 -2.75 10.89 -8.39
CA GLY A 123 -3.40 12.19 -8.48
C GLY A 123 -4.02 12.63 -7.15
N GLU A 124 -4.97 13.55 -7.23
CA GLU A 124 -5.72 14.04 -6.06
C GLU A 124 -6.88 13.12 -5.65
N GLY A 125 -7.25 12.16 -6.49
CA GLY A 125 -8.34 11.19 -6.25
C GLY A 125 -9.71 11.84 -6.06
N THR A 126 -10.79 11.05 -6.13
CA THR A 126 -12.09 11.51 -5.61
C THR A 126 -12.27 11.06 -4.18
N ALA A 127 -12.74 11.97 -3.33
CA ALA A 127 -13.01 11.65 -1.94
C ALA A 127 -14.06 10.53 -1.85
N PRO A 128 -13.90 9.54 -0.93
CA PRO A 128 -14.90 8.52 -0.69
C PRO A 128 -16.24 9.10 -0.26
N GLU A 129 -17.29 8.28 -0.29
CA GLU A 129 -18.59 8.63 0.32
C GLU A 129 -18.40 9.05 1.80
N PRO A 130 -19.06 10.12 2.30
CA PRO A 130 -18.71 10.71 3.59
C PRO A 130 -18.73 9.77 4.80
N ARG A 131 -19.64 8.78 4.82
CA ARG A 131 -19.68 7.77 5.89
C ARG A 131 -18.45 6.88 5.87
N ILE A 132 -18.00 6.49 4.69
CA ILE A 132 -16.77 5.71 4.55
C ILE A 132 -15.54 6.53 4.86
N ARG A 133 -15.50 7.82 4.52
CA ARG A 133 -14.41 8.69 4.95
C ARG A 133 -14.26 8.72 6.46
N ARG A 134 -15.35 8.98 7.20
CA ARG A 134 -15.36 8.93 8.68
C ARG A 134 -15.03 7.56 9.23
N THR A 135 -15.52 6.50 8.59
CA THR A 135 -15.18 5.12 8.96
C THR A 135 -13.67 4.90 8.85
N ILE A 136 -13.05 5.33 7.75
CA ILE A 136 -11.60 5.22 7.57
C ILE A 136 -10.85 6.02 8.62
N GLU A 137 -11.24 7.27 8.89
CA GLU A 137 -10.63 8.12 9.92
C GLU A 137 -10.68 7.44 11.31
N ARG A 138 -11.82 6.83 11.67
CA ARG A 138 -11.95 6.06 12.91
C ARG A 138 -11.02 4.86 12.97
N VAL A 139 -10.85 4.14 11.86
CA VAL A 139 -9.95 2.99 11.81
C VAL A 139 -8.48 3.41 11.87
N ARG A 140 -8.13 4.54 11.27
CA ARG A 140 -6.78 5.12 11.38
C ARG A 140 -6.44 5.52 12.80
N ALA A 141 -7.38 6.18 13.47
CA ALA A 141 -7.19 6.62 14.85
C ALA A 141 -7.03 5.43 15.82
N ASP A 142 -7.74 4.33 15.58
CA ASP A 142 -7.65 3.14 16.42
C ASP A 142 -7.81 1.83 15.60
N PRO A 143 -6.75 1.36 14.93
CA PRO A 143 -6.85 0.15 14.10
C PRO A 143 -6.98 -1.14 14.92
N VAL A 144 -6.77 -1.08 16.25
CA VAL A 144 -6.80 -2.23 17.15
C VAL A 144 -8.17 -2.39 17.81
N GLY A 145 -8.75 -1.31 18.34
CA GLY A 145 -10.06 -1.33 19.01
C GLY A 145 -11.25 -1.09 18.07
N CYS A 146 -11.06 -0.52 16.87
CA CYS A 146 -12.16 -0.27 15.95
C CYS A 146 -12.78 -1.58 15.40
N THR A 147 -14.05 -1.84 15.71
CA THR A 147 -14.78 -3.04 15.26
C THR A 147 -15.84 -2.69 14.22
N ALA A 148 -16.28 -3.68 13.45
CA ALA A 148 -17.36 -3.48 12.49
C ALA A 148 -18.68 -3.05 13.18
N ILE A 149 -18.91 -3.52 14.41
CA ILE A 149 -20.08 -3.16 15.23
C ILE A 149 -19.99 -1.70 15.66
N SER A 150 -18.85 -1.26 16.19
CA SER A 150 -18.71 0.13 16.64
C SER A 150 -18.81 1.13 15.49
N LEU A 151 -18.34 0.76 14.28
CA LEU A 151 -18.54 1.56 13.07
C LEU A 151 -19.99 1.61 12.61
N ALA A 152 -20.68 0.47 12.63
CA ALA A 152 -22.08 0.39 12.26
C ALA A 152 -22.93 1.29 13.18
N GLN A 153 -22.69 1.22 14.48
CA GLN A 153 -23.32 2.09 15.48
C GLN A 153 -23.00 3.57 15.24
N ALA A 154 -21.73 3.91 15.00
CA ALA A 154 -21.30 5.29 14.78
C ALA A 154 -21.89 5.94 13.52
N GLU A 155 -22.18 5.15 12.49
CA GLU A 155 -22.75 5.64 11.22
C GLU A 155 -24.28 5.44 11.13
N GLY A 156 -24.92 4.86 12.16
CA GLY A 156 -26.36 4.55 12.14
C GLY A 156 -26.73 3.50 11.09
N LEU A 157 -25.86 2.53 10.85
CA LEU A 157 -25.99 1.49 9.82
C LEU A 157 -26.03 0.10 10.45
N SER A 158 -26.48 -0.90 9.70
CA SER A 158 -26.25 -2.29 10.08
C SER A 158 -24.81 -2.71 9.76
N THR A 159 -24.25 -3.63 10.56
CA THR A 159 -22.89 -4.17 10.34
C THR A 159 -22.69 -4.72 8.92
N PRO A 160 -23.62 -5.51 8.34
CA PRO A 160 -23.46 -5.98 6.96
C PRO A 160 -23.45 -4.84 5.94
N TYR A 161 -24.22 -3.77 6.17
CA TYR A 161 -24.29 -2.65 5.25
C TYR A 161 -23.01 -1.81 5.28
N VAL A 162 -22.50 -1.44 6.45
CA VAL A 162 -21.24 -0.66 6.55
C VAL A 162 -20.06 -1.44 5.97
N LEU A 163 -19.98 -2.75 6.18
CA LEU A 163 -18.91 -3.59 5.61
C LEU A 163 -18.98 -3.67 4.08
N ARG A 164 -20.19 -3.85 3.52
CA ARG A 164 -20.40 -3.88 2.07
C ARG A 164 -20.07 -2.55 1.43
N LEU A 165 -20.53 -1.47 2.05
CA LEU A 165 -20.25 -0.10 1.64
C LEU A 165 -18.74 0.18 1.68
N PHE A 166 -18.08 -0.19 2.79
CA PHE A 166 -16.63 -0.07 2.94
C PHE A 166 -15.89 -0.81 1.83
N SER A 167 -16.23 -2.07 1.56
CA SER A 167 -15.54 -2.84 0.52
C SER A 167 -15.77 -2.33 -0.89
N ARG A 168 -16.97 -1.81 -1.18
CA ARG A 168 -17.26 -1.20 -2.47
C ARG A 168 -16.44 0.08 -2.70
N GLU A 169 -16.29 0.89 -1.66
CA GLU A 169 -15.60 2.18 -1.72
C GLU A 169 -14.07 2.02 -1.70
N THR A 170 -13.56 1.05 -0.94
CA THR A 170 -12.12 0.86 -0.71
C THR A 170 -11.47 -0.20 -1.60
N GLY A 171 -12.27 -1.08 -2.21
CA GLY A 171 -11.78 -2.25 -2.94
C GLY A 171 -11.25 -3.39 -2.05
N THR A 172 -11.26 -3.22 -0.71
CA THR A 172 -10.72 -4.21 0.22
C THR A 172 -11.69 -4.53 1.36
N SER A 173 -11.43 -5.58 2.12
CA SER A 173 -12.26 -5.89 3.30
C SER A 173 -11.84 -5.02 4.48
N PHE A 174 -12.79 -4.75 5.38
CA PHE A 174 -12.51 -4.05 6.63
C PHE A 174 -11.35 -4.68 7.42
N ARG A 175 -11.33 -6.02 7.52
CA ARG A 175 -10.25 -6.76 8.18
C ARG A 175 -8.88 -6.54 7.54
N ARG A 176 -8.80 -6.59 6.20
CA ARG A 176 -7.56 -6.33 5.45
C ARG A 176 -7.10 -4.89 5.63
N TYR A 177 -8.03 -3.95 5.61
CA TYR A 177 -7.73 -2.55 5.84
C TYR A 177 -7.21 -2.28 7.25
N ARG A 178 -7.82 -2.87 8.28
CA ARG A 178 -7.28 -2.81 9.65
C ARG A 178 -5.86 -3.36 9.74
N LEU A 179 -5.59 -4.48 9.05
CA LEU A 179 -4.24 -5.05 9.01
C LEU A 179 -3.25 -4.09 8.33
N TRP A 180 -3.65 -3.44 7.23
CA TRP A 180 -2.85 -2.40 6.57
C TRP A 180 -2.52 -1.24 7.51
N MET A 181 -3.51 -0.69 8.22
CA MET A 181 -3.28 0.38 9.19
C MET A 181 -2.33 -0.01 10.32
N ARG A 182 -2.39 -1.27 10.77
CA ARG A 182 -1.44 -1.80 11.75
C ARG A 182 -0.04 -1.93 11.19
N MET A 183 0.14 -2.26 9.91
CA MET A 183 1.45 -2.26 9.27
C MET A 183 2.05 -0.85 9.20
N LEU A 184 1.24 0.16 8.86
CA LEU A 184 1.68 1.56 8.88
C LEU A 184 2.07 1.99 10.30
N ARG A 185 1.28 1.63 11.31
CA ARG A 185 1.60 1.91 12.72
C ARG A 185 2.91 1.25 13.18
N ALA A 186 3.16 0.02 12.74
CA ALA A 186 4.42 -0.66 13.03
C ALA A 186 5.60 0.06 12.37
N ALA A 187 5.45 0.48 11.11
CA ALA A 187 6.48 1.26 10.41
C ALA A 187 6.73 2.63 11.10
N GLU A 188 5.70 3.34 11.55
CA GLU A 188 5.86 4.55 12.36
C GLU A 188 6.69 4.30 13.64
N SER A 189 6.39 3.22 14.36
CA SER A 189 7.12 2.84 15.58
C SER A 189 8.59 2.50 15.27
N ILE A 190 8.87 1.77 14.18
CA ILE A 190 10.23 1.46 13.72
C ILE A 190 10.99 2.73 13.36
N ALA A 191 10.36 3.68 12.66
CA ALA A 191 10.98 4.96 12.33
C ALA A 191 11.31 5.79 13.58
N ALA A 192 10.51 5.65 14.64
CA ALA A 192 10.78 6.24 15.95
C ALA A 192 11.87 5.50 16.76
N GLY A 193 12.51 4.47 16.18
CA GLY A 193 13.63 3.74 16.78
C GLY A 193 13.24 2.48 17.56
N ALA A 194 11.97 2.06 17.52
CA ALA A 194 11.56 0.81 18.14
C ALA A 194 12.09 -0.41 17.38
N ASP A 195 12.42 -1.49 18.10
CA ASP A 195 12.69 -2.78 17.47
C ASP A 195 11.40 -3.43 16.94
N LEU A 196 11.54 -4.50 16.16
CA LEU A 196 10.41 -5.20 15.54
C LEU A 196 9.43 -5.78 16.58
N THR A 197 9.91 -6.18 17.75
CA THR A 197 9.07 -6.75 18.81
C THR A 197 8.18 -5.67 19.41
N ARG A 198 8.76 -4.51 19.73
CA ARG A 198 8.03 -3.36 20.26
C ARG A 198 7.08 -2.79 19.22
N ALA A 199 7.52 -2.64 17.98
CA ALA A 199 6.68 -2.16 16.88
C ALA A 199 5.48 -3.08 16.62
N ALA A 200 5.67 -4.40 16.70
CA ALA A 200 4.58 -5.37 16.61
C ALA A 200 3.56 -5.19 17.74
N ALA A 201 4.03 -5.02 18.99
CA ALA A 201 3.17 -4.77 20.14
C ALA A 201 2.40 -3.44 20.02
N ASP A 202 3.09 -2.35 19.65
CA ASP A 202 2.49 -1.02 19.47
C ASP A 202 1.45 -0.99 18.34
N ALA A 203 1.63 -1.81 17.31
CA ALA A 203 0.65 -2.02 16.25
C ALA A 203 -0.46 -3.05 16.60
N GLY A 204 -0.48 -3.54 17.84
CA GLY A 204 -1.50 -4.45 18.36
C GLY A 204 -1.44 -5.87 17.80
N PHE A 205 -0.26 -6.35 17.37
CA PHE A 205 -0.06 -7.77 17.04
C PHE A 205 0.01 -8.61 18.30
N ALA A 206 -0.62 -9.79 18.23
CA ALA A 206 -0.67 -10.73 19.35
C ALA A 206 0.72 -11.26 19.73
N SER A 207 1.65 -11.30 18.77
CA SER A 207 3.03 -11.70 18.97
C SER A 207 3.93 -11.20 17.82
N PRO A 208 5.26 -11.19 18.00
CA PRO A 208 6.21 -10.91 16.91
C PRO A 208 6.11 -11.90 15.74
N SER A 209 5.79 -13.17 16.01
CA SER A 209 5.55 -14.18 14.95
C SER A 209 4.33 -13.84 14.13
N HIS A 210 3.21 -13.46 14.76
CA HIS A 210 2.01 -13.03 14.05
C HIS A 210 2.27 -11.78 13.19
N PHE A 211 3.05 -10.82 13.69
CA PHE A 211 3.50 -9.69 12.87
C PHE A 211 4.33 -10.15 11.67
N SER A 212 5.33 -11.01 11.89
CA SER A 212 6.23 -11.49 10.84
C SER A 212 5.49 -12.25 9.74
N ASP A 213 4.57 -13.14 10.11
CA ASP A 213 3.73 -13.89 9.18
C ASP A 213 2.82 -12.96 8.37
N ALA A 214 2.19 -12.00 9.04
CA ALA A 214 1.33 -11.03 8.37
C ALA A 214 2.11 -10.10 7.43
N PHE A 215 3.33 -9.71 7.80
CA PHE A 215 4.20 -8.87 7.00
C PHE A 215 4.66 -9.63 5.74
N LEU A 216 5.13 -10.87 5.92
CA LEU A 216 5.53 -11.75 4.81
C LEU A 216 4.37 -12.00 3.85
N ALA A 217 3.19 -12.32 4.36
CA ALA A 217 2.00 -12.56 3.54
C ALA A 217 1.56 -11.30 2.76
N MET A 218 1.80 -10.10 3.31
CA MET A 218 1.38 -8.84 2.69
C MET A 218 2.39 -8.31 1.67
N PHE A 219 3.69 -8.45 1.93
CA PHE A 219 4.76 -7.80 1.17
C PHE A 219 5.69 -8.77 0.44
N GLY A 220 5.63 -10.07 0.73
CA GLY A 220 6.45 -11.09 0.06
C GLY A 220 7.89 -11.18 0.55
N LEU A 221 8.24 -10.46 1.61
CA LEU A 221 9.52 -10.57 2.32
C LEU A 221 9.31 -10.32 3.82
N SER A 222 10.26 -10.73 4.67
CA SER A 222 10.18 -10.41 6.10
C SER A 222 10.57 -8.96 6.37
N ALA A 223 10.07 -8.39 7.48
CA ALA A 223 10.45 -7.06 7.91
C ALA A 223 11.98 -6.94 8.12
N THR A 224 12.59 -7.95 8.74
CA THR A 224 14.05 -8.02 8.93
C THR A 224 14.79 -7.97 7.59
N ALA A 225 14.33 -8.71 6.57
CA ALA A 225 14.96 -8.67 5.25
C ALA A 225 14.83 -7.29 4.59
N LEU A 226 13.64 -6.67 4.68
CA LEU A 226 13.42 -5.32 4.14
C LEU A 226 14.37 -4.30 4.77
N PHE A 227 14.44 -4.24 6.10
CA PHE A 227 15.29 -3.27 6.79
C PHE A 227 16.78 -3.63 6.71
N GLY A 228 17.12 -4.91 6.54
CA GLY A 228 18.47 -5.36 6.27
C GLY A 228 19.03 -4.92 4.92
N THR A 229 18.20 -4.46 3.98
CA THR A 229 18.66 -3.89 2.71
C THR A 229 19.33 -2.52 2.84
N GLY A 230 19.27 -1.90 4.02
CA GLY A 230 19.69 -0.50 4.22
C GLY A 230 18.67 0.51 3.70
N ALA A 231 17.43 0.09 3.42
CA ALA A 231 16.36 0.99 3.05
C ALA A 231 16.10 2.04 4.14
N THR A 232 16.35 3.31 3.83
CA THR A 232 15.98 4.42 4.71
C THR A 232 14.47 4.55 4.77
N LEU A 233 13.92 4.41 5.98
CA LEU A 233 12.52 4.66 6.29
C LEU A 233 12.30 6.14 6.60
N VAL A 234 11.37 6.77 5.89
CA VAL A 234 10.97 8.16 6.03
C VAL A 234 9.50 8.16 6.41
N VAL A 235 9.16 8.63 7.62
CA VAL A 235 7.78 8.71 8.10
C VAL A 235 7.35 10.16 8.16
N GLY A 236 6.26 10.49 7.46
CA GLY A 236 5.81 11.87 7.34
C GLY A 236 6.84 12.69 6.55
N ASP A 237 6.48 13.10 5.35
CA ASP A 237 7.47 13.64 4.41
C ASP A 237 7.88 15.10 4.67
N SER A 238 7.40 15.70 5.75
CA SER A 238 7.36 17.14 5.97
C SER A 238 8.38 17.98 5.18
N PRO A 239 7.89 19.09 4.61
CA PRO A 239 8.15 20.25 5.45
C PRO A 239 7.12 20.41 6.56
N ALA A 240 5.87 20.03 6.32
CA ALA A 240 4.87 19.80 7.38
C ALA A 240 3.73 18.91 6.85
N ASP A 241 3.88 17.60 6.98
CA ASP A 241 2.80 16.62 7.12
C ASP A 241 1.89 16.46 5.88
N TRP A 242 2.50 16.30 4.68
CA TRP A 242 1.92 16.03 3.34
C TRP A 242 1.78 17.23 2.37
#